data_AF-A0AAU4T1I9-F1
#
_entry.id   AF-A0AAU4T1I9-F1
#
_cell.length_a   1.000
_cell.length_b   1.000
_cell.length_c   1.000
_cell.angle_alpha   90.00
_cell.angle_beta   90.00
_cell.angle_gamma   90.00
#
_symmetry.space_group_name_H-M   'P 1'
#
loop_
_entity.id
_entity.type
_entity.pdbx_description
1 polymer ?
#
loop_
_entity_poly.entity_id
_entity_poly.type
_entity_poly.pdbx_seq_one_letter_code
_entity_poly.pdbx_strand_id
1 'polypeptide(L)'
;MIVVDACAVTEFLTSSGVLARRVRERIAAEDDIHAPYLIDTEVASSVIGMGKGTRGGKPKLGKEPRVDAAPPPSGCGYHNGLRRVRLGWQACRT
;
A
#
# COMPACT_ATOMS: atom_id res chain seq x y z
N MET A 1 -17.46 -6.38 -6.95
CA MET A 1 -17.27 -5.21 -6.07
C MET A 1 -16.00 -5.37 -5.24
N ILE A 2 -15.10 -4.38 -5.23
CA ILE A 2 -13.94 -4.32 -4.32
C ILE A 2 -13.83 -2.98 -3.61
N VAL A 3 -13.20 -2.96 -2.42
CA VAL A 3 -12.74 -1.73 -1.77
C VAL A 3 -11.24 -1.60 -1.99
N VAL A 4 -10.79 -0.47 -2.56
CA VAL A 4 -9.39 -0.26 -2.90
C VAL A 4 -8.71 0.60 -1.83
N ASP A 5 -7.58 0.10 -1.34
CA ASP A 5 -6.73 0.79 -0.39
C ASP A 5 -5.79 1.81 -1.08
N ALA A 6 -5.38 2.85 -0.37
CA ALA A 6 -4.54 3.93 -0.89
C ALA A 6 -3.20 3.42 -1.46
N CYS A 7 -2.62 2.37 -0.88
CA CYS A 7 -1.37 1.80 -1.38
C CYS A 7 -1.54 1.13 -2.75
N ALA A 8 -2.69 0.48 -3.00
CA ALA A 8 -2.97 -0.16 -4.28
C ALA A 8 -3.18 0.89 -5.37
N VAL A 9 -3.91 1.98 -5.07
CA VAL A 9 -4.05 3.12 -6.00
C VAL A 9 -2.69 3.77 -6.28
N THR A 10 -1.86 3.96 -5.25
CA THR A 10 -0.53 4.53 -5.42
C THR A 10 0.34 3.64 -6.32
N GLU A 11 0.40 2.33 -6.06
CA GLU A 11 1.12 1.37 -6.91
C GLU A 11 0.59 1.35 -8.35
N PHE A 12 -0.73 1.41 -8.53
CA PHE A 12 -1.37 1.50 -9.85
C PHE A 12 -0.89 2.73 -10.64
N LEU A 13 -0.77 3.88 -9.97
CA LEU A 13 -0.43 5.16 -10.59
C LEU A 13 1.07 5.36 -10.81
N THR A 14 1.91 4.90 -9.87
CA THR A 14 3.33 5.31 -9.85
C THR A 14 4.31 4.22 -10.26
N SER A 15 3.86 2.97 -10.41
CA SER A 15 4.75 1.83 -10.67
C SER A 15 4.42 1.13 -12.00
N SER A 16 5.46 0.60 -12.63
CA SER A 16 5.41 -0.18 -13.87
C SER A 16 5.77 -1.67 -13.67
N GLY A 17 5.99 -2.10 -12.43
CA GLY A 17 6.40 -3.47 -12.11
C GLY A 17 5.28 -4.52 -12.25
N VAL A 18 5.65 -5.78 -12.00
CA VAL A 18 4.74 -6.94 -12.03
C VAL A 18 3.56 -6.76 -11.05
N LEU A 19 3.82 -6.15 -9.89
CA LEU A 19 2.78 -5.86 -8.90
C LEU A 19 1.76 -4.86 -9.46
N ALA A 20 2.21 -3.71 -9.96
CA ALA A 20 1.34 -2.71 -10.57
C ALA A 20 0.51 -3.27 -11.72
N ARG A 21 1.07 -4.16 -12.55
CA ARG A 21 0.30 -4.87 -13.59
C ARG A 21 -0.83 -5.72 -12.98
N ARG A 22 -0.53 -6.53 -11.97
CA ARG A 22 -1.55 -7.37 -11.29
C ARG A 22 -2.63 -6.51 -10.61
N VAL A 23 -2.26 -5.37 -10.03
CA VAL A 23 -3.22 -4.42 -9.46
C VAL A 23 -4.14 -3.86 -10.56
N ARG A 24 -3.58 -3.44 -11.70
CA ARG A 24 -4.35 -3.00 -12.87
C ARG A 24 -5.32 -4.07 -13.37
N GLU A 25 -4.85 -5.30 -13.54
CA GLU A 25 -5.68 -6.44 -13.97
C GLU A 25 -6.81 -6.72 -12.98
N ARG A 26 -6.53 -6.70 -11.67
CA ARG A 26 -7.54 -6.94 -10.63
C ARG A 26 -8.63 -5.87 -10.63
N ILE A 27 -8.24 -4.60 -10.76
CA ILE A 27 -9.14 -3.44 -10.80
C ILE A 27 -9.99 -3.47 -12.08
N ALA A 28 -9.38 -3.78 -13.22
CA ALA A 28 -10.09 -3.86 -14.50
C ALA A 28 -11.12 -5.00 -14.58
N ALA A 29 -11.02 -6.00 -13.70
CA ALA A 29 -11.95 -7.12 -13.63
C ALA A 29 -13.20 -6.84 -12.77
N GLU A 30 -13.35 -5.63 -12.24
CA GLU A 30 -14.43 -5.27 -11.32
C GLU A 30 -15.27 -4.11 -11.87
N ASP A 31 -16.59 -4.30 -11.91
CA ASP A 31 -17.52 -3.27 -12.37
C ASP A 31 -17.73 -2.15 -11.33
N ASP A 32 -17.68 -2.51 -10.05
CA ASP A 32 -17.89 -1.59 -8.92
C ASP A 32 -16.66 -1.50 -8.02
N ILE A 33 -16.14 -0.28 -7.90
CA ILE A 33 -14.96 0.06 -7.10
C ILE A 33 -15.34 1.06 -6.02
N HIS A 34 -15.12 0.69 -4.77
CA HIS A 34 -15.27 1.55 -3.61
C HIS A 34 -13.92 1.97 -3.05
N ALA A 35 -13.89 3.08 -2.33
CA ALA A 35 -12.73 3.52 -1.58
C ALA A 35 -13.17 4.21 -0.28
N PRO A 36 -12.34 4.17 0.79
CA PRO A 36 -12.57 4.96 1.99
C PRO A 36 -12.59 6.47 1.67
N TYR A 37 -13.31 7.24 2.48
CA TYR A 37 -13.52 8.69 2.27
C TYR A 37 -12.22 9.50 2.06
N LEU A 38 -11.12 9.12 2.70
CA LEU A 38 -9.85 9.86 2.67
C LEU A 38 -8.86 9.37 1.60
N ILE A 39 -9.31 8.56 0.64
CA ILE A 39 -8.45 7.94 -0.38
C ILE A 39 -7.65 8.98 -1.18
N ASP A 40 -8.25 10.12 -1.48
CA ASP A 40 -7.64 11.22 -2.21
C ASP A 40 -6.45 11.82 -1.46
N THR A 41 -6.62 12.04 -0.16
CA THR A 41 -5.65 12.63 0.75
C THR A 41 -4.46 11.69 0.95
N GLU A 42 -4.74 10.39 1.14
CA GLU A 42 -3.70 9.39 1.33
C GLU A 42 -2.90 9.14 0.04
N VAL A 43 -3.55 9.10 -1.12
CA VAL A 43 -2.86 8.97 -2.42
C VAL A 43 -2.04 10.22 -2.72
N ALA A 44 -2.62 11.42 -2.60
CA ALA A 44 -1.93 12.68 -2.88
C ALA A 44 -0.70 12.86 -1.97
N SER A 45 -0.86 12.61 -0.66
CA SER A 45 0.26 12.70 0.29
C SER A 45 1.36 11.68 0.00
N SER A 46 1.01 10.47 -0.45
CA SER A 46 1.97 9.44 -0.86
C SER A 46 2.76 9.86 -2.11
N VAL A 47 2.08 10.32 -3.17
CA VAL A 47 2.72 10.77 -4.41
C VAL A 47 3.60 12.00 -4.18
N ILE A 48 3.11 12.99 -3.42
CA ILE A 48 3.91 14.16 -3.02
C ILE A 48 5.10 13.71 -2.16
N GLY A 49 4.90 12.76 -1.25
CA GLY A 49 5.93 12.18 -0.41
C GLY A 49 7.03 11.49 -1.23
N MET A 50 6.69 10.82 -2.33
CA MET A 50 7.67 10.26 -3.27
C MET A 50 8.49 11.36 -3.97
N GLY A 51 7.84 12.45 -4.39
CA GLY A 51 8.51 13.59 -5.01
C GLY A 51 9.39 14.39 -4.04
N LYS A 52 8.95 14.59 -2.79
CA LYS A 52 9.67 15.31 -1.73
C LYS A 52 10.61 14.44 -0.90
N GLY A 53 10.47 13.12 -1.02
CA GLY A 53 11.21 12.09 -0.29
C GLY A 53 12.63 11.91 -0.79
N THR A 54 12.99 12.59 -1.88
CA THR A 54 14.36 12.69 -2.38
C THR A 54 14.98 14.00 -1.90
N ARG A 55 15.81 13.98 -0.85
CA ARG A 55 16.73 15.10 -0.58
C ARG A 55 18.03 14.80 -1.32
N GLY A 56 18.27 15.47 -2.45
CA GLY A 56 19.45 15.22 -3.28
C GLY A 56 19.48 13.81 -3.89
N GLY A 57 18.32 13.31 -4.35
CA GLY A 57 18.21 11.99 -5.00
C GLY A 57 18.20 10.78 -4.07
N LYS A 58 18.29 10.97 -2.74
CA LYS A 58 18.30 9.88 -1.75
C LYS A 58 16.95 9.79 -1.01
N PRO A 59 16.36 8.58 -0.86
CA PRO A 59 15.17 8.37 -0.04
C PRO A 59 15.43 8.80 1.42
N LYS A 60 14.46 9.48 2.03
CA LYS A 60 14.51 9.90 3.44
C LYS A 60 14.48 8.74 4.46
N LEU A 61 14.00 7.57 4.06
CA LEU A 61 14.01 6.35 4.87
C LEU A 61 15.13 5.43 4.37
N GLY A 62 16.09 5.12 5.25
CA GLY A 62 17.18 4.19 4.94
C GLY A 62 16.65 2.79 4.65
N LYS A 63 17.23 2.11 3.65
CA LYS A 63 16.96 0.69 3.40
C LYS A 63 17.53 -0.14 4.55
N GLU A 64 16.72 -0.48 5.54
CA GLU A 64 16.87 -1.81 6.12
C GLU A 64 16.22 -2.81 5.14
N PRO A 65 16.93 -3.89 4.77
CA PRO A 65 16.35 -4.90 3.90
C PRO A 65 15.10 -5.48 4.57
N ARG A 66 14.04 -5.63 3.77
CA ARG A 66 12.81 -6.31 4.18
C ARG A 66 13.20 -7.74 4.60
N VAL A 67 13.29 -7.98 5.90
CA VAL A 67 13.34 -9.35 6.43
C VAL A 67 12.05 -10.01 5.98
N ASP A 68 12.14 -11.07 5.19
CA ASP A 68 11.02 -11.89 4.77
C ASP A 68 10.35 -12.45 6.04
N ALA A 69 9.36 -11.71 6.53
CA ALA A 69 8.78 -11.94 7.83
C ALA A 69 7.94 -13.22 7.80
N ALA A 70 8.53 -14.28 8.35
CA ALA A 70 7.81 -15.41 8.93
C ALA A 70 6.56 -14.90 9.70
N PRO A 71 5.43 -15.64 9.67
CA PRO A 71 4.23 -15.20 10.37
C PRO A 71 4.55 -14.99 11.87
N PRO A 72 4.13 -13.87 12.47
CA PRO A 72 4.40 -13.63 13.88
C PRO A 72 3.66 -14.69 14.73
N PRO A 73 4.26 -15.19 15.83
CA PRO A 73 3.57 -16.07 16.75
C PRO A 73 2.35 -15.34 17.34
N SER A 74 1.28 -16.11 17.54
CA SER A 74 -0.02 -15.70 18.05
C SER A 74 0.10 -15.05 19.44
N GLY A 75 0.33 -13.75 19.47
CA GLY A 75 0.36 -12.93 20.68
C GLY A 75 -0.17 -11.55 20.36
N CYS A 76 -1.41 -11.29 20.77
CA CYS A 76 -2.05 -9.99 20.71
C CYS A 76 -1.32 -9.03 21.65
N GLY A 77 -0.46 -8.17 21.08
CA GLY A 77 0.26 -7.12 21.78
C GLY A 77 0.21 -5.84 20.97
N TYR A 78 -0.69 -4.94 21.36
CA TYR A 78 -0.79 -3.58 20.83
C TYR A 78 0.47 -2.78 21.20
N HIS A 79 1.32 -2.47 20.23
CA HIS A 79 2.24 -1.34 20.30
C HIS A 79 2.21 -0.55 18.99
N ASN A 80 2.07 0.76 19.15
CA ASN A 80 1.97 1.79 18.14
C ASN A 80 3.09 1.71 17.09
N GLY A 81 2.70 1.84 15.82
CA GLY A 81 3.61 2.08 14.70
C GLY A 81 3.85 0.86 13.80
N LEU A 82 3.43 0.96 12.54
CA LEU A 82 3.96 0.16 11.41
C LEU A 82 3.59 -1.34 11.29
N ARG A 83 2.38 -1.76 11.70
CA ARG A 83 1.80 -3.08 11.33
C ARG A 83 0.55 -3.05 10.47
N ARG A 84 0.22 -1.93 9.79
CA ARG A 84 -0.99 -1.85 8.95
C ARG A 84 -0.89 -2.52 7.58
N VAL A 85 0.32 -2.74 7.05
CA VAL A 85 0.48 -3.17 5.64
C VAL A 85 0.05 -4.62 5.38
N ARG A 86 0.02 -5.50 6.40
CA ARG A 86 -0.37 -6.92 6.21
C ARG A 86 -1.87 -7.18 6.38
N LEU A 87 -2.59 -6.32 7.10
CA LEU A 87 -4.03 -6.53 7.40
C LEU A 87 -4.95 -6.09 6.26
N GLY A 88 -4.54 -5.12 5.43
CA GLY A 88 -5.35 -4.65 4.30
C GLY A 88 -5.58 -5.70 3.21
N TRP A 89 -4.66 -6.66 3.04
CA TRP A 89 -4.76 -7.68 1.99
C TRP A 89 -5.64 -8.88 2.37
N GLN A 90 -5.82 -9.16 3.67
CA GLN A 90 -6.64 -10.29 4.13
C GLN A 90 -8.12 -9.91 4.31
N ALA A 91 -8.43 -8.63 4.47
CA ALA A 91 -9.80 -8.17 4.73
C ALA A 91 -10.69 -8.06 3.47
N CYS A 92 -10.13 -8.05 2.25
CA CYS A 92 -10.90 -8.04 1.00
C CYS A 92 -11.22 -9.45 0.46
N ARG A 93 -11.40 -10.43 1.36
CA ARG A 93 -11.77 -11.81 1.00
C ARG A 93 -13.02 -12.27 1.76
N THR A 94 -14.09 -11.49 1.65
CA THR A 94 -15.47 -11.90 1.94
C THR A 94 -16.39 -11.15 1.00
#